data_AF-A0AAF5PYL1-F1
#
_entry.id   AF-A0AAF5PYL1-F1
#
_cell.length_a   1.000
_cell.length_b   1.000
_cell.length_c   1.000
_cell.angle_alpha   90.00
_cell.angle_beta   90.00
_cell.angle_gamma   90.00
#
_symmetry.space_group_name_H-M   'P 1'
#
loop_
_entity.id
_entity.type
_entity.pdbx_description
1 polymer ?
#
loop_
_entity_poly.entity_id
_entity_poly.type
_entity_poly.pdbx_seq_one_letter_code
_entity_poly.pdbx_strand_id
1 'polypeptide(L)'
;MVKSKLRNSKAKININEILRIGSIMERINIQQRNREAFDWLAENRDQMDSNPKNFANHLIIAVGQLVISRDLIKKVMKKLLKDKIITSNEYERNFQCFENLSDEQLPTVVLISNILQKNCAYFQIDTK
;
A
#
# COMPACT_ATOMS: atom_id res chain seq x y z
N MET A 1 -27.50 -10.22 6.51
CA MET A 1 -27.32 -9.03 5.64
C MET A 1 -26.50 -7.99 6.38
N VAL A 2 -25.18 -7.96 6.19
CA VAL A 2 -24.33 -6.89 6.74
C VAL A 2 -24.48 -5.68 5.83
N LYS A 3 -25.14 -4.64 6.35
CA LYS A 3 -25.30 -3.35 5.67
C LYS A 3 -23.94 -2.88 5.14
N SER A 4 -23.86 -2.68 3.83
CA SER A 4 -22.74 -2.07 3.12
C SER A 4 -22.47 -0.69 3.74
N LYS A 5 -21.54 -0.64 4.70
CA LYS A 5 -21.03 0.62 5.21
C LYS A 5 -20.34 1.32 4.04
N LEU A 6 -21.03 2.34 3.52
CA LEU A 6 -20.60 3.30 2.51
C LEU A 6 -19.10 3.24 2.19
N ARG A 7 -18.78 2.66 1.02
CA ARG A 7 -17.46 2.66 0.39
C ARG A 7 -17.07 4.03 -0.21
N ASN A 8 -17.60 5.12 0.36
CA ASN A 8 -17.55 6.45 -0.28
C ASN A 8 -16.44 7.37 0.21
N SER A 9 -15.57 6.96 1.13
CA SER A 9 -14.28 7.66 1.25
C SER A 9 -13.33 7.04 0.24
N LYS A 10 -13.16 7.67 -0.94
CA LYS A 10 -12.01 7.41 -1.79
C LYS A 10 -10.77 7.33 -0.90
N ALA A 11 -10.02 6.25 -0.97
CA ALA A 11 -8.78 6.12 -0.21
C ALA A 11 -7.92 7.34 -0.55
N LYS A 12 -7.71 8.25 0.42
CA LYS A 12 -6.87 9.43 0.22
C LYS A 12 -5.45 9.05 0.56
N ILE A 13 -4.56 9.19 -0.41
CA ILE A 13 -3.13 9.01 -0.19
C ILE A 13 -2.61 10.31 0.43
N ASN A 14 -1.87 10.19 1.53
CA ASN A 14 -1.13 11.31 2.06
C ASN A 14 0.14 11.51 1.23
N ILE A 15 0.01 12.28 0.14
CA ILE A 15 1.10 12.52 -0.82
C ILE A 15 2.33 13.15 -0.16
N ASN A 16 2.15 14.00 0.87
CA ASN A 16 3.26 14.63 1.58
C ASN A 16 4.15 13.60 2.27
N GLU A 17 3.57 12.55 2.86
CA GLU A 17 4.36 11.46 3.46
C GLU A 17 5.06 10.60 2.41
N ILE A 18 4.44 10.41 1.23
CA ILE A 18 5.10 9.72 0.11
C ILE A 18 6.32 10.52 -0.36
N LEU A 19 6.20 11.83 -0.54
CA LEU A 19 7.32 12.68 -0.95
C LEU A 19 8.42 12.74 0.12
N ARG A 20 8.05 12.70 1.40
CA ARG A 20 9.01 12.62 2.50
C ARG A 20 9.83 11.33 2.45
N ILE A 21 9.21 10.20 2.09
CA ILE A 21 9.94 8.94 1.84
C ILE A 21 10.95 9.14 0.71
N GLY A 22 10.54 9.79 -0.40
CA GLY A 22 11.43 10.15 -1.51
C GLY A 22 12.66 10.93 -1.05
N SER A 23 12.49 11.99 -0.27
CA SER A 23 13.61 12.80 0.25
C SER A 23 14.57 12.02 1.17
N ILE A 24 14.09 11.01 1.89
CA ILE A 24 14.95 10.11 2.68
C ILE A 24 15.71 9.16 1.75
N MET A 25 14.99 8.59 0.79
CA MET A 25 15.51 7.63 -0.19
C MET A 25 16.61 8.23 -1.08
N GLU A 26 16.49 9.49 -1.48
CA GLU A 26 17.54 10.17 -2.26
C GLU A 26 18.90 10.18 -1.56
N ARG A 27 18.92 10.24 -0.22
CA ARG A 27 20.16 10.24 0.58
C ARG A 27 20.89 8.90 0.56
N ILE A 28 20.21 7.82 0.18
CA ILE A 28 20.75 6.45 0.14
C ILE A 28 20.94 5.93 -1.29
N ASN A 29 21.00 6.82 -2.28
CA ASN A 29 21.28 6.52 -3.70
C ASN A 29 20.32 5.50 -4.33
N ILE A 30 19.04 5.84 -4.38
CA ILE A 30 18.02 5.03 -5.09
C ILE A 30 18.21 4.98 -6.60
N GLN A 31 17.59 3.98 -7.22
CA GLN A 31 17.53 3.85 -8.67
C GLN A 31 16.91 5.10 -9.30
N GLN A 32 17.46 5.50 -10.45
CA GLN A 32 17.00 6.63 -11.24
C GLN A 32 15.48 6.57 -11.51
N ARG A 33 14.96 5.39 -11.85
CA ARG A 33 13.54 5.16 -12.06
C ARG A 33 12.67 5.51 -10.85
N ASN A 34 13.13 5.24 -9.64
CA ASN A 34 12.39 5.59 -8.42
C ASN A 34 12.41 7.10 -8.19
N ARG A 35 13.53 7.77 -8.46
CA ARG A 35 13.64 9.23 -8.36
C ARG A 35 12.68 9.91 -9.32
N GLU A 36 12.69 9.52 -10.60
CA GLU A 36 11.77 10.04 -11.62
C GLU A 36 10.31 9.85 -11.22
N ALA A 37 9.99 8.73 -10.57
CA ALA A 37 8.63 8.49 -10.07
C ALA A 37 8.26 9.41 -8.89
N PHE A 38 9.19 9.70 -7.97
CA PHE A 38 8.96 10.68 -6.90
C PHE A 38 8.80 12.11 -7.44
N ASP A 39 9.64 12.50 -8.41
CA ASP A 39 9.56 13.81 -9.07
C ASP A 39 8.20 13.97 -9.77
N TRP A 40 7.79 12.97 -10.55
CA TRP A 40 6.49 12.97 -11.19
C TRP A 40 5.35 13.09 -10.16
N LEU A 41 5.40 12.36 -9.05
CA LEU A 41 4.39 12.45 -7.98
C LEU A 41 4.36 13.84 -7.33
N ALA A 42 5.50 14.53 -7.20
CA ALA A 42 5.58 15.87 -6.65
C ALA A 42 4.91 16.90 -7.57
N GLU A 43 5.18 16.80 -8.87
CA GLU A 43 4.60 17.68 -9.91
C GLU A 43 3.10 17.42 -10.14
N ASN A 44 2.65 16.18 -9.91
CA ASN A 44 1.29 15.73 -10.25
C ASN A 44 0.46 15.38 -9.01
N ARG A 45 0.75 15.99 -7.85
CA ARG A 45 0.09 15.72 -6.56
C ARG A 45 -1.44 15.83 -6.60
N ASP A 46 -1.97 16.71 -7.44
CA ASP A 46 -3.40 16.98 -7.59
C ASP A 46 -4.09 16.06 -8.61
N GLN A 47 -3.33 15.22 -9.32
CA GLN A 47 -3.85 14.31 -10.35
C GLN A 47 -4.36 12.96 -9.81
N MET A 48 -4.37 12.77 -8.49
CA MET A 48 -4.82 11.52 -7.89
C MET A 48 -6.26 11.15 -8.32
N ASP A 49 -7.15 12.14 -8.42
CA ASP A 49 -8.54 11.94 -8.81
C ASP A 49 -8.77 11.98 -10.33
N SER A 50 -8.00 12.79 -11.07
CA SER A 50 -8.17 12.98 -12.52
C SER A 50 -7.42 11.96 -13.38
N ASN A 51 -6.32 11.38 -12.88
CA ASN A 51 -5.55 10.34 -13.55
C ASN A 51 -5.12 9.21 -12.58
N PRO A 52 -6.08 8.50 -11.96
CA PRO A 52 -5.82 7.57 -10.86
C PRO A 52 -4.95 6.39 -11.28
N LYS A 53 -5.07 5.89 -12.52
CA LYS A 53 -4.26 4.76 -13.01
C LYS A 53 -2.79 5.14 -13.14
N ASN A 54 -2.50 6.28 -13.78
CA ASN A 54 -1.13 6.71 -13.94
C ASN A 54 -0.49 7.11 -12.60
N PHE A 55 -1.29 7.73 -11.71
CA PHE A 55 -0.87 8.04 -10.36
C PHE A 55 -0.50 6.78 -9.56
N ALA A 56 -1.34 5.73 -9.63
CA ALA A 56 -1.06 4.45 -8.99
C ALA A 56 0.20 3.77 -9.57
N ASN A 57 0.44 3.85 -10.88
CA ASN A 57 1.64 3.31 -11.50
C ASN A 57 2.91 3.98 -10.97
N HIS A 58 2.94 5.32 -10.89
CA HIS A 58 4.09 6.04 -10.33
C HIS A 58 4.26 5.77 -8.84
N LEU A 59 3.18 5.62 -8.08
CA LEU A 59 3.25 5.24 -6.68
C LEU A 59 3.88 3.85 -6.49
N ILE A 60 3.49 2.85 -7.29
CA ILE A 60 4.06 1.50 -7.22
C ILE A 60 5.55 1.54 -7.61
N ILE A 61 5.94 2.35 -8.59
CA ILE A 61 7.36 2.50 -8.95
C ILE A 61 8.14 3.15 -7.79
N ALA A 62 7.61 4.22 -7.21
CA ALA A 62 8.28 4.99 -6.18
C ALA A 62 8.52 4.18 -4.89
N VAL A 63 7.47 3.53 -4.37
CA VAL A 63 7.50 2.89 -3.04
C VAL A 63 7.22 1.38 -3.04
N GLY A 64 6.85 0.79 -4.17
CA GLY A 64 6.39 -0.60 -4.22
C GLY A 64 7.42 -1.63 -3.77
N GLN A 65 8.71 -1.37 -4.03
CA GLN A 65 9.81 -2.26 -3.65
C GLN A 65 10.36 -2.01 -2.24
N LEU A 66 9.78 -1.07 -1.49
CA LEU A 66 10.19 -0.85 -0.11
C LEU A 66 9.76 -2.03 0.76
N VAL A 67 10.71 -2.59 1.49
CA VAL A 67 10.47 -3.62 2.51
C VAL A 67 9.79 -2.99 3.71
N ILE A 68 8.71 -3.60 4.18
CA ILE A 68 7.95 -3.14 5.33
C ILE A 68 8.49 -3.83 6.59
N SER A 69 8.83 -3.05 7.62
CA SER A 69 9.27 -3.62 8.89
C SER A 69 8.15 -4.42 9.56
N ARG A 70 8.53 -5.46 10.33
CA ARG A 70 7.59 -6.33 11.07
C ARG A 70 6.61 -5.52 11.95
N ASP A 71 7.10 -4.51 12.65
CA ASP A 71 6.27 -3.64 13.50
C ASP A 71 5.27 -2.82 12.69
N LEU A 72 5.66 -2.34 11.51
CA LEU A 72 4.77 -1.62 10.63
C LEU A 72 3.70 -2.55 10.04
N ILE A 73 4.06 -3.79 9.67
CA ILE A 73 3.10 -4.80 9.23
C ILE A 73 2.03 -5.03 10.31
N LYS A 74 2.44 -5.28 11.57
CA LYS A 74 1.50 -5.49 12.68
C LYS A 74 0.56 -4.30 12.87
N LYS A 75 1.09 -3.07 12.82
CA LYS A 75 0.29 -1.84 12.92
C LYS A 75 -0.70 -1.70 11.76
N VAL A 76 -0.26 -1.98 10.53
CA VAL A 76 -1.12 -1.94 9.34
C VAL A 76 -2.22 -2.98 9.44
N MET A 77 -1.91 -4.24 9.74
CA MET A 77 -2.90 -5.31 9.84
C MET A 77 -3.94 -5.02 10.94
N LYS A 78 -3.50 -4.53 12.10
CA LYS A 78 -4.42 -4.09 13.17
C LYS A 78 -5.36 -2.97 12.71
N LYS A 79 -4.85 -2.01 11.93
CA LYS A 79 -5.68 -0.95 11.34
C LYS A 79 -6.67 -1.52 10.32
N LEU A 80 -6.24 -2.40 9.43
CA LEU A 80 -7.11 -3.01 8.42
C LEU A 80 -8.23 -3.87 9.04
N LEU A 81 -7.94 -4.60 10.12
CA LEU A 81 -8.95 -5.32 10.92
C LEU A 81 -9.95 -4.36 11.56
N LYS A 82 -9.45 -3.30 12.23
CA LYS A 82 -10.29 -2.28 12.87
C LYS A 82 -11.22 -1.58 11.87
N ASP A 83 -10.70 -1.28 10.68
CA ASP A 83 -11.43 -0.61 9.60
C ASP A 83 -12.30 -1.60 8.80
N LYS A 84 -12.31 -2.89 9.16
CA LYS A 84 -13.06 -3.99 8.51
C LYS A 84 -12.73 -4.15 7.03
N ILE A 85 -11.50 -3.84 6.64
CA ILE A 85 -10.96 -4.07 5.30
C ILE A 85 -10.54 -5.54 5.15
N ILE A 86 -10.02 -6.13 6.22
CA ILE A 86 -9.74 -7.57 6.32
C ILE A 86 -10.48 -8.16 7.52
N THR A 87 -10.84 -9.43 7.43
CA THR A 87 -11.42 -10.24 8.52
C THR A 87 -10.33 -10.97 9.29
N SER A 88 -10.63 -11.45 10.51
CA SER A 88 -9.68 -12.25 11.29
C SER A 88 -9.23 -13.52 10.54
N ASN A 89 -10.15 -14.18 9.84
CA ASN A 89 -9.83 -15.36 9.03
C ASN A 89 -8.93 -15.03 7.83
N GLU A 90 -9.14 -13.89 7.15
CA GLU A 90 -8.22 -13.43 6.09
C GLU A 90 -6.84 -13.05 6.65
N TYR A 91 -6.79 -12.47 7.84
CA TYR A 91 -5.55 -12.17 8.55
C TYR A 91 -4.74 -13.43 8.87
N GLU A 92 -5.36 -14.39 9.56
CA GLU A 92 -4.73 -15.65 9.96
C GLU A 92 -4.19 -16.43 8.75
N ARG A 93 -4.98 -16.51 7.67
CA ARG A 93 -4.59 -17.26 6.46
C ARG A 93 -3.47 -16.60 5.66
N ASN A 94 -3.45 -15.28 5.56
CA ASN A 94 -2.62 -14.60 4.56
C ASN A 94 -1.53 -13.68 5.11
N PHE A 95 -1.63 -13.24 6.37
CA PHE A 95 -0.76 -12.18 6.91
C PHE A 95 -0.05 -12.56 8.21
N GLN A 96 -0.59 -13.50 8.99
CA GLN A 96 0.03 -13.95 10.24
C GLN A 96 1.43 -14.53 10.03
N CYS A 97 1.70 -15.14 8.87
CA CYS A 97 3.02 -15.69 8.54
C CYS A 97 4.14 -14.65 8.62
N PHE A 98 3.87 -13.37 8.34
CA PHE A 98 4.86 -12.30 8.38
C PHE A 98 5.36 -11.98 9.80
N GLU A 99 4.65 -12.40 10.85
CA GLU A 99 5.07 -12.13 12.23
C GLU A 99 6.30 -12.92 12.63
N ASN A 100 6.57 -14.05 11.97
CA ASN A 100 7.63 -14.99 12.30
C ASN A 100 8.77 -15.03 11.28
N LEU A 101 8.71 -14.22 10.22
CA LEU A 101 9.77 -14.15 9.20
C LEU A 101 11.01 -13.45 9.74
N SER A 102 12.19 -13.82 9.25
CA SER A 102 13.43 -13.04 9.46
C SER A 102 13.37 -11.70 8.73
N ASP A 103 14.25 -10.78 9.10
CA ASP A 103 14.25 -9.44 8.52
C ASP A 103 14.57 -9.45 7.01
N GLU A 104 15.37 -10.42 6.52
CA GLU A 104 15.65 -10.58 5.08
C GLU A 104 14.44 -11.09 4.28
N GLN A 105 13.44 -11.66 4.95
CA GLN A 105 12.26 -12.27 4.32
C GLN A 105 11.02 -11.36 4.40
N LEU A 106 11.15 -10.15 4.97
CA LEU A 106 10.03 -9.25 5.14
C LEU A 106 9.45 -8.80 3.79
N PRO A 107 8.11 -8.69 3.70
CA PRO A 107 7.43 -8.37 2.45
C PRO A 107 7.62 -6.91 2.05
N THR A 108 7.58 -6.68 0.74
CA THR A 108 7.51 -5.33 0.17
C THR A 108 6.09 -4.78 0.16
N VAL A 109 5.95 -3.46 -0.03
CA VAL A 109 4.66 -2.80 -0.21
C VAL A 109 3.85 -3.44 -1.34
N VAL A 110 4.48 -3.76 -2.47
CA VAL A 110 3.77 -4.39 -3.60
C VAL A 110 3.30 -5.80 -3.27
N LEU A 111 4.08 -6.58 -2.50
CA LEU A 111 3.68 -7.92 -2.10
C LEU A 111 2.46 -7.90 -1.18
N ILE A 112 2.46 -7.05 -0.15
CA ILE A 112 1.28 -6.87 0.72
C ILE A 112 0.07 -6.41 -0.07
N SER A 113 0.24 -5.45 -0.98
CA SER A 113 -0.83 -4.94 -1.83
C SER A 113 -1.44 -6.03 -2.71
N ASN A 114 -0.60 -6.88 -3.31
CA ASN A 114 -1.04 -8.02 -4.12
C ASN A 114 -1.81 -9.07 -3.30
N ILE A 115 -1.34 -9.37 -2.08
CA ILE A 115 -2.03 -10.31 -1.19
C ILE A 115 -3.40 -9.77 -0.79
N LEU A 116 -3.49 -8.48 -0.44
CA LEU A 116 -4.76 -7.81 -0.13
C LEU A 116 -5.72 -7.88 -1.33
N GLN A 117 -5.25 -7.52 -2.53
CA GLN A 117 -6.07 -7.54 -3.73
C GLN A 117 -6.61 -8.94 -4.06
N LYS A 118 -5.75 -9.96 -3.96
CA LYS A 118 -6.10 -11.34 -4.35
C LYS A 118 -6.94 -12.07 -3.32
N ASN A 119 -6.75 -11.80 -2.02
CA ASN A 119 -7.29 -12.65 -0.96
C ASN A 119 -8.33 -11.98 -0.05
N CYS A 120 -8.54 -10.67 -0.16
CA CYS A 120 -9.49 -9.98 0.70
C CYS A 120 -10.77 -9.62 -0.07
N ALA A 121 -11.92 -10.07 0.44
CA ALA A 121 -13.23 -9.85 -0.18
C ALA A 121 -13.53 -8.35 -0.39
N TYR A 122 -12.92 -7.48 0.42
CA TYR A 122 -13.01 -6.03 0.23
C TYR A 122 -12.50 -5.58 -1.16
N PHE A 123 -11.43 -6.17 -1.69
CA PHE A 123 -10.89 -5.72 -2.98
C PHE A 123 -11.42 -6.50 -4.19
N GLN A 124 -12.26 -7.51 -3.96
CA GLN A 124 -12.77 -8.41 -5.01
C GLN A 124 -14.13 -8.00 -5.60
N ILE A 125 -14.63 -6.80 -5.31
CA ILE A 125 -15.94 -6.35 -5.81
C ILE A 125 -15.77 -5.67 -7.17
N ASP A 126 -16.48 -6.22 -8.17
CA ASP A 126 -16.68 -5.75 -9.55
C ASP A 126 -15.59 -6.05 -10.60
N THR A 127 -15.28 -7.33 -10.81
CA THR A 127 -15.14 -7.86 -12.18
C THR A 127 -16.46 -8.54 -12.58
N LYS A 128 -17.46 -7.75 -12.95
CA LYS A 128 -18.59 -8.19 -13.77
C LYS A 128 -18.75 -7.23 -14.94
#